data_AF-A0AAU4D0Y9-F1
#
_entry.id   AF-A0AAU4D0Y9-F1
#
_cell.length_a   1.000
_cell.length_b   1.000
_cell.length_c   1.000
_cell.angle_alpha   90.00
_cell.angle_beta   90.00
_cell.angle_gamma   90.00
#
_symmetry.space_group_name_H-M   'P 1'
#
loop_
_entity.id
_entity.type
_entity.pdbx_description
1 polymer ?
#
loop_
_entity_poly.entity_id
_entity_poly.type
_entity_poly.pdbx_seq_one_letter_code
_entity_poly.pdbx_strand_id
1 'polypeptide(L)'
;MTRSFRPDAVLVQAVIAGALSFAHLHDLAEAAGQSGWKAWAYPISVDLLLVAAWRRLRVDGPSWLAWCWFLIALVASLGANIATAGLLDLDAVPAWLRIIVAAWPALAFLGGTLLVHSPNPTADRAPVPPATTPAPDLDSIPEPEPEPEPIAPAEPVPALPEAPAPAVPPALVDHARKVATDHRARTGTDIDTATLRARLGIPEDLAGAIVAQLA
;
A
#
# COMPACT_ATOMS: atom_id res chain seq x y z
N MET A 1 -21.31 -26.37 5.79
CA MET A 1 -21.56 -26.25 4.33
C MET A 1 -20.21 -26.13 3.63
N THR A 2 -19.73 -27.22 3.03
CA THR A 2 -18.54 -27.20 2.19
C THR A 2 -18.89 -26.55 0.86
N ARG A 3 -18.34 -25.35 0.58
CA ARG A 3 -18.43 -24.76 -0.76
C ARG A 3 -17.75 -25.70 -1.73
N SER A 4 -18.52 -26.30 -2.65
CA SER A 4 -17.97 -27.04 -3.78
C SER A 4 -17.18 -26.05 -4.66
N PHE A 5 -15.86 -26.22 -4.70
CA PHE A 5 -15.02 -25.49 -5.65
C PHE A 5 -15.35 -26.02 -7.05
N ARG A 6 -16.15 -25.27 -7.80
CA ARG A 6 -16.29 -25.50 -9.24
C ARG A 6 -15.15 -24.74 -9.91
N PRO A 7 -14.15 -25.42 -10.49
CA PRO A 7 -13.14 -24.72 -11.27
C PRO A 7 -13.84 -24.04 -12.44
N ASP A 8 -13.77 -22.72 -12.46
CA ASP A 8 -14.24 -21.92 -13.58
C ASP A 8 -13.33 -22.23 -14.78
N ALA A 9 -13.90 -22.66 -15.91
CA ALA A 9 -13.14 -22.95 -17.12
C ALA A 9 -12.33 -21.72 -17.58
N VAL A 10 -12.84 -20.51 -17.33
CA VAL A 10 -12.13 -19.26 -17.63
C VAL A 10 -10.91 -19.10 -16.73
N LEU A 11 -11.00 -19.49 -15.45
CA LEU A 11 -9.86 -19.47 -14.52
C LEU A 11 -8.78 -20.46 -14.96
N VAL A 12 -9.18 -21.67 -15.37
CA VAL A 12 -8.24 -22.66 -15.91
C VAL A 12 -7.54 -22.13 -17.16
N GLN A 13 -8.30 -21.55 -18.09
CA GLN A 13 -7.74 -20.92 -19.29
C GLN A 13 -6.79 -19.77 -18.95
N ALA A 14 -7.14 -18.92 -17.97
CA ALA A 14 -6.29 -17.81 -17.54
C ALA A 14 -4.97 -18.30 -16.94
N VAL A 15 -4.99 -19.39 -16.15
CA VAL A 15 -3.76 -19.99 -15.60
C VAL A 15 -2.89 -20.56 -16.70
N ILE A 16 -3.46 -21.29 -17.67
CA ILE A 16 -2.70 -21.84 -18.80
C ILE A 16 -2.10 -20.71 -19.64
N ALA A 17 -2.91 -19.71 -20.01
CA ALA A 17 -2.45 -18.56 -20.79
C ALA A 17 -1.36 -17.78 -20.05
N GLY A 18 -1.53 -17.55 -18.75
CA GLY A 18 -0.55 -16.90 -17.89
C GLY A 18 0.77 -17.67 -17.83
N ALA A 19 0.72 -19.00 -17.62
CA ALA A 19 1.91 -19.84 -17.57
C ALA A 19 2.70 -19.83 -18.90
N LEU A 20 2.00 -19.85 -20.04
CA LEU A 20 2.64 -19.75 -21.36
C LEU A 20 3.28 -18.37 -21.56
N SER A 21 2.58 -17.29 -21.23
CA SER A 21 3.15 -15.95 -21.35
C SER A 21 4.34 -15.72 -20.41
N PHE A 22 4.26 -16.27 -19.20
CA PHE A 22 5.35 -16.26 -18.22
C PHE A 22 6.63 -16.88 -18.79
N ALA A 23 6.51 -18.06 -19.42
CA ALA A 23 7.65 -18.75 -20.03
C ALA A 23 8.27 -17.89 -21.16
N HIS A 24 7.46 -17.32 -22.05
CA HIS A 24 7.97 -16.47 -23.12
C HIS A 24 8.67 -15.20 -22.63
N LEU A 25 8.16 -14.59 -21.56
CA LEU A 25 8.80 -13.44 -20.91
C LEU A 25 10.14 -13.82 -20.25
N HIS A 26 10.20 -15.00 -19.62
CA HIS A 26 11.43 -15.55 -19.07
C HIS A 26 12.47 -15.78 -20.18
N ASP A 27 12.08 -16.46 -21.26
CA ASP A 27 12.97 -16.78 -22.38
C ASP A 27 13.49 -15.50 -23.04
N LEU A 28 12.61 -14.49 -23.18
CA LEU A 28 13.01 -13.18 -23.69
C LEU A 28 13.99 -12.47 -22.75
N ALA A 29 13.81 -12.59 -21.43
CA ALA A 29 14.73 -12.02 -20.45
C ALA A 29 16.09 -12.72 -20.47
N GLU A 30 16.12 -14.04 -20.55
CA GLU A 30 17.37 -14.81 -20.71
C GLU A 30 18.10 -14.43 -21.99
N ALA A 31 17.37 -14.38 -23.12
CA ALA A 31 17.90 -13.97 -24.41
C ALA A 31 18.43 -12.52 -24.39
N ALA A 32 17.82 -11.64 -23.60
CA ALA A 32 18.31 -10.28 -23.39
C ALA A 32 19.58 -10.20 -22.51
N GLY A 33 20.04 -11.33 -21.95
CA GLY A 33 21.21 -11.46 -21.09
C GLY A 33 20.90 -11.33 -19.60
N GLN A 34 19.64 -11.46 -19.19
CA GLN A 34 19.20 -11.37 -17.80
C GLN A 34 19.04 -12.75 -17.17
N SER A 35 20.14 -13.50 -17.01
CA SER A 35 20.11 -14.91 -16.64
C SER A 35 19.88 -15.20 -15.13
N GLY A 36 19.58 -16.46 -14.84
CA GLY A 36 19.42 -16.97 -13.48
C GLY A 36 18.18 -16.42 -12.80
N TRP A 37 18.26 -16.11 -11.50
CA TRP A 37 17.10 -15.62 -10.72
C TRP A 37 16.48 -14.33 -11.28
N LYS A 38 17.27 -13.52 -11.99
CA LYS A 38 16.80 -12.27 -12.60
C LYS A 38 15.78 -12.53 -13.70
N ALA A 39 15.99 -13.55 -14.53
CA ALA A 39 15.09 -13.92 -15.63
C ALA A 39 13.66 -14.14 -15.13
N TRP A 40 13.52 -14.81 -13.99
CA TRP A 40 12.24 -15.11 -13.34
C TRP A 40 11.56 -13.87 -12.75
N ALA A 41 12.32 -12.83 -12.37
CA ALA A 41 11.75 -11.62 -11.81
C ALA A 41 10.99 -10.78 -12.85
N TYR A 42 11.39 -10.85 -14.13
CA TYR A 42 10.73 -10.13 -15.23
C TYR A 42 9.25 -10.50 -15.39
N PRO A 43 8.88 -11.77 -15.68
CA PRO A 43 7.49 -12.13 -15.83
C PRO A 43 6.67 -11.87 -14.56
N ILE A 44 7.22 -12.13 -13.36
CA ILE A 44 6.55 -11.81 -12.08
C ILE A 44 6.19 -10.32 -12.01
N SER A 45 7.12 -9.44 -12.37
CA SER A 45 6.87 -7.99 -12.31
C SER A 45 5.79 -7.54 -13.31
N VAL A 46 5.73 -8.17 -14.50
CA VAL A 46 4.69 -7.91 -15.51
C VAL A 46 3.33 -8.35 -14.99
N ASP A 47 3.25 -9.56 -14.43
CA ASP A 47 2.01 -10.13 -13.92
C ASP A 47 1.46 -9.31 -12.74
N LEU A 48 2.33 -8.93 -11.80
CA LEU A 48 1.94 -8.08 -10.67
C LEU A 48 1.42 -6.72 -11.14
N LEU A 49 2.05 -6.13 -12.16
CA LEU A 49 1.59 -4.87 -12.75
C LEU A 49 0.22 -5.04 -13.42
N LEU A 50 0.03 -6.11 -14.19
CA LEU A 50 -1.24 -6.41 -14.85
C LEU A 50 -2.37 -6.63 -13.83
N VAL A 51 -2.09 -7.42 -12.78
CA VAL A 51 -3.04 -7.69 -11.69
C VAL A 51 -3.37 -6.42 -10.92
N ALA A 52 -2.36 -5.59 -10.60
CA ALA A 52 -2.58 -4.32 -9.92
C ALA A 52 -3.44 -3.35 -10.77
N ALA A 53 -3.12 -3.23 -12.05
CA ALA A 53 -3.87 -2.37 -12.97
C ALA A 53 -5.30 -2.87 -13.16
N TRP A 54 -5.49 -4.17 -13.35
CA TRP A 54 -6.80 -4.80 -13.46
C TRP A 54 -7.64 -4.63 -12.21
N ARG A 55 -7.05 -4.89 -11.03
CA ARG A 55 -7.72 -4.70 -9.74
C ARG A 55 -8.19 -3.24 -9.60
N ARG A 56 -7.35 -2.27 -9.95
CA ARG A 56 -7.72 -0.85 -9.91
C ARG A 56 -8.85 -0.52 -10.86
N LEU A 57 -8.82 -1.01 -12.11
CA LEU A 57 -9.91 -0.84 -13.08
C LEU A 57 -11.24 -1.43 -12.59
N ARG A 58 -11.19 -2.57 -11.87
CA ARG A 58 -12.38 -3.29 -11.38
C ARG A 58 -12.94 -2.72 -10.08
N VAL A 59 -12.09 -2.28 -9.15
CA VAL A 59 -12.50 -1.85 -7.81
C VAL A 59 -12.75 -0.35 -7.75
N ASP A 60 -11.80 0.45 -8.27
CA ASP A 60 -11.86 1.92 -8.19
C ASP A 60 -12.46 2.56 -9.46
N GLY A 61 -12.74 1.76 -10.48
CA GLY A 61 -13.24 2.19 -11.78
C GLY A 61 -12.14 2.56 -12.77
N PRO A 62 -12.52 2.79 -14.04
CA PRO A 62 -11.56 3.11 -15.10
C PRO A 62 -10.92 4.49 -14.86
N SER A 63 -9.63 4.48 -14.53
CA SER A 63 -8.79 5.68 -14.54
C SER A 63 -7.81 5.62 -15.70
N TRP A 64 -7.50 6.77 -16.30
CA TRP A 64 -6.48 6.89 -17.36
C TRP A 64 -5.18 6.16 -16.98
N LEU A 65 -4.74 6.33 -15.73
CA LEU A 65 -3.51 5.75 -15.21
C LEU A 65 -3.59 4.21 -15.15
N ALA A 66 -4.70 3.66 -14.63
CA ALA A 66 -4.91 2.22 -14.59
C ALA A 66 -5.00 1.61 -15.99
N TRP A 67 -5.66 2.29 -16.92
CA TRP A 67 -5.74 1.86 -18.32
C TRP A 67 -4.38 1.91 -19.03
N CYS A 68 -3.62 2.98 -18.83
CA CYS A 68 -2.29 3.15 -19.40
C CYS A 68 -1.35 2.03 -18.94
N TRP A 69 -1.28 1.77 -17.62
CA TRP A 69 -0.44 0.70 -17.10
C TRP A 69 -0.93 -0.71 -17.45
N PHE A 70 -2.24 -0.91 -17.53
CA PHE A 70 -2.80 -2.16 -18.03
C PHE A 70 -2.37 -2.42 -19.48
N LEU A 71 -2.43 -1.41 -20.35
CA LEU A 71 -1.97 -1.51 -21.74
C LEU A 71 -0.46 -1.77 -21.83
N ILE A 72 0.35 -1.09 -21.02
CA ILE A 72 1.80 -1.31 -20.99
C ILE A 72 2.11 -2.76 -20.60
N ALA A 73 1.49 -3.28 -19.54
CA ALA A 73 1.67 -4.65 -19.10
C ALA A 73 1.19 -5.66 -20.15
N LEU A 74 0.04 -5.40 -20.77
CA LEU A 74 -0.53 -6.24 -21.82
C LEU A 74 0.37 -6.29 -23.06
N VAL A 75 0.89 -5.14 -23.51
CA VAL A 75 1.81 -5.05 -24.65
C VAL A 75 3.13 -5.76 -24.34
N ALA A 76 3.64 -5.66 -23.12
CA ALA A 76 4.86 -6.38 -22.72
C ALA A 76 4.64 -7.90 -22.77
N SER A 77 3.56 -8.40 -22.17
CA SER A 77 3.20 -9.82 -22.16
C SER A 77 2.95 -10.35 -23.59
N LEU A 78 2.14 -9.65 -24.39
CA LEU A 78 1.87 -10.04 -25.77
C LEU A 78 3.11 -9.93 -26.65
N GLY A 79 3.92 -8.89 -26.47
CA GLY A 79 5.16 -8.66 -27.20
C GLY A 79 6.16 -9.79 -27.01
N ALA A 80 6.27 -10.34 -25.80
CA ALA A 80 7.12 -11.51 -25.54
C ALA A 80 6.62 -12.76 -26.27
N ASN A 81 5.31 -13.01 -26.27
CA ASN A 81 4.73 -14.13 -27.02
C ASN A 81 5.00 -13.99 -28.53
N ILE A 82 4.87 -12.77 -29.07
CA ILE A 82 5.13 -12.50 -30.49
C ILE A 82 6.62 -12.65 -30.82
N ALA A 83 7.51 -12.11 -29.99
CA ALA A 83 8.94 -12.19 -30.19
C ALA A 83 9.43 -13.64 -30.25
N THR A 84 8.95 -14.47 -29.32
CA THR A 84 9.31 -15.89 -29.22
C THR A 84 8.60 -16.78 -30.26
N ALA A 85 7.55 -16.30 -30.94
CA ALA A 85 6.86 -17.01 -32.02
C ALA A 85 7.65 -17.06 -33.36
N GLY A 86 8.97 -16.79 -33.32
CA GLY A 86 9.84 -16.83 -34.49
C GLY A 86 10.03 -15.49 -35.21
N LEU A 87 9.50 -14.39 -34.66
CA LEU A 87 9.81 -13.04 -35.17
C LEU A 87 11.19 -12.54 -34.72
N LEU A 88 11.70 -13.04 -33.60
CA LEU A 88 12.97 -12.65 -33.03
C LEU A 88 13.93 -13.83 -32.97
N ASP A 89 15.17 -13.60 -33.39
CA ASP A 89 16.28 -14.52 -33.12
C ASP A 89 16.74 -14.31 -31.67
N LEU A 90 16.47 -15.31 -30.82
CA LEU A 90 16.79 -15.27 -29.40
C LEU A 90 18.29 -15.47 -29.13
N ASP A 91 19.05 -16.02 -30.08
CA ASP A 91 20.50 -16.11 -29.97
C ASP A 91 21.17 -14.76 -30.28
N ALA A 92 20.45 -13.84 -30.94
CA ALA A 92 20.95 -12.55 -31.39
C ALA A 92 19.97 -11.39 -31.09
N VAL A 93 19.61 -11.20 -29.82
CA VAL A 93 18.67 -10.13 -29.43
C VAL A 93 19.25 -8.72 -29.72
N PRO A 94 18.53 -7.87 -30.47
CA PRO A 94 18.94 -6.50 -30.77
C PRO A 94 19.16 -5.65 -29.51
N ALA A 95 20.17 -4.77 -29.54
CA ALA A 95 20.55 -3.95 -28.39
C ALA A 95 19.39 -3.10 -27.82
N TRP A 96 18.52 -2.56 -28.68
CA TRP A 96 17.38 -1.76 -28.24
C TRP A 96 16.40 -2.57 -27.38
N LEU A 97 16.17 -3.84 -27.71
CA LEU A 97 15.27 -4.71 -26.96
C LEU A 97 15.90 -5.08 -25.61
N ARG A 98 17.21 -5.32 -25.58
CA ARG A 98 17.96 -5.57 -24.34
C ARG A 98 17.88 -4.39 -23.38
N ILE A 99 17.94 -3.16 -23.90
CA ILE A 99 17.79 -1.93 -23.11
C ILE A 99 16.36 -1.86 -22.54
N ILE A 100 15.32 -2.12 -23.35
CA ILE A 100 13.93 -2.11 -22.88
C ILE A 100 13.72 -3.15 -21.78
N VAL A 101 14.16 -4.38 -22.00
CA VAL A 101 14.10 -5.44 -20.99
C VAL A 101 14.84 -4.98 -19.74
N ALA A 102 16.09 -4.53 -19.83
CA ALA A 102 16.85 -4.06 -18.66
C ALA A 102 16.18 -2.88 -17.91
N ALA A 103 15.46 -2.00 -18.61
CA ALA A 103 14.73 -0.88 -18.01
C ALA A 103 13.40 -1.28 -17.35
N TRP A 104 12.86 -2.45 -17.71
CA TRP A 104 11.55 -2.92 -17.27
C TRP A 104 11.34 -2.88 -15.75
N PRO A 105 12.28 -3.32 -14.87
CA PRO A 105 12.02 -3.34 -13.43
C PRO A 105 11.74 -1.95 -12.85
N ALA A 106 12.40 -0.91 -13.37
CA ALA A 106 12.16 0.46 -12.97
C ALA A 106 10.77 0.97 -13.43
N LEU A 107 10.36 0.61 -14.65
CA LEU A 107 9.03 0.93 -15.18
C LEU A 107 7.92 0.21 -14.41
N ALA A 108 8.10 -1.08 -14.11
CA ALA A 108 7.15 -1.87 -13.34
C ALA A 108 7.00 -1.34 -11.90
N PHE A 109 8.11 -0.93 -11.27
CA PHE A 109 8.06 -0.28 -9.97
C PHE A 109 7.32 1.06 -10.01
N LEU A 110 7.62 1.92 -11.00
CA LEU A 110 6.90 3.18 -11.19
C LEU A 110 5.40 2.93 -11.39
N GLY A 111 5.03 1.99 -12.25
CA GLY A 111 3.63 1.65 -12.49
C GLY A 111 2.96 1.09 -11.26
N GLY A 112 3.58 0.13 -10.57
CA GLY A 112 3.06 -0.45 -9.34
C GLY A 112 2.85 0.60 -8.25
N THR A 113 3.84 1.47 -8.02
CA THR A 113 3.74 2.53 -7.00
C THR A 113 2.65 3.53 -7.34
N LEU A 114 2.56 3.98 -8.60
CA LEU A 114 1.49 4.87 -9.06
C LEU A 114 0.11 4.19 -8.95
N LEU A 115 0.01 2.90 -9.27
CA LEU A 115 -1.25 2.16 -9.20
C LEU A 115 -1.73 1.96 -7.77
N VAL A 116 -0.82 1.65 -6.84
CA VAL A 116 -1.14 1.35 -5.43
C VAL A 116 -1.31 2.61 -4.58
N HIS A 117 -0.53 3.67 -4.84
CA HIS A 117 -0.45 4.85 -3.96
C HIS A 117 -1.07 6.12 -4.53
N SER A 118 -1.82 6.03 -5.64
CA SER A 118 -2.57 7.21 -6.09
C SER A 118 -3.69 7.54 -5.11
N PRO A 119 -3.90 8.82 -4.78
CA PRO A 119 -5.07 9.25 -4.02
C PRO A 119 -6.35 8.82 -4.75
N ASN A 120 -7.26 8.15 -4.03
CA ASN A 120 -8.58 7.82 -4.55
C ASN A 120 -9.54 8.94 -4.13
N PRO A 121 -9.99 9.82 -5.06
CA PRO A 121 -10.86 10.95 -4.71
C PRO A 121 -12.19 10.50 -4.09
N THR A 122 -12.58 9.26 -4.38
CA THR A 122 -13.83 8.64 -3.93
C THR A 122 -13.74 8.11 -2.50
N ALA A 123 -12.54 7.67 -2.06
CA ALA A 123 -12.32 7.19 -0.70
C ALA A 123 -12.11 8.35 0.30
N ASP A 124 -11.59 9.48 -0.18
CA ASP A 124 -11.37 10.69 0.63
C ASP A 124 -12.65 11.54 0.79
N ARG A 125 -13.68 11.24 0.00
CA ARG A 125 -15.04 11.74 0.22
C ARG A 125 -15.77 10.81 1.20
N ALA A 126 -15.24 10.67 2.42
CA ALA A 126 -16.11 10.33 3.53
C ALA A 126 -17.22 11.41 3.55
N PRO A 127 -18.51 11.06 3.68
CA PRO A 127 -19.53 12.06 3.88
C PRO A 127 -19.16 12.80 5.17
N VAL A 128 -18.67 14.03 5.05
CA VAL A 128 -18.74 14.96 6.16
C VAL A 128 -20.24 15.00 6.49
N PRO A 129 -20.67 14.56 7.69
CA PRO A 129 -22.06 14.72 8.10
C PRO A 129 -22.39 16.19 7.82
N PRO A 130 -23.51 16.50 7.15
CA PRO A 130 -23.84 17.88 6.85
C PRO A 130 -23.68 18.65 8.15
N ALA A 131 -22.78 19.63 8.15
CA ALA A 131 -22.66 20.56 9.27
C ALA A 131 -24.06 21.14 9.41
N THR A 132 -24.74 20.78 10.50
CA THR A 132 -26.04 21.31 10.85
C THR A 132 -25.85 22.81 10.87
N THR A 133 -26.29 23.48 9.81
CA THR A 133 -26.34 24.93 9.79
C THR A 133 -27.26 25.30 10.94
N PRO A 134 -26.83 26.12 11.91
CA PRO A 134 -27.76 26.64 12.90
C PRO A 134 -28.88 27.31 12.12
N ALA A 135 -30.08 26.76 12.20
CA ALA A 135 -31.26 27.43 11.69
C ALA A 135 -31.33 28.80 12.37
N PRO A 136 -31.66 29.88 11.65
CA PRO A 136 -31.90 31.15 12.29
C PRO A 136 -33.04 30.98 13.29
N ASP A 137 -32.76 31.27 14.56
CA ASP A 137 -33.73 31.37 15.64
C ASP A 137 -34.89 32.25 15.20
N LEU A 138 -36.00 31.61 14.83
CA LEU A 138 -37.29 32.24 14.71
C LEU A 138 -37.98 32.10 16.06
N ASP A 139 -38.34 33.28 16.58
CA ASP A 139 -39.32 33.50 17.63
C ASP A 139 -38.95 32.99 19.04
N SER A 140 -38.42 33.96 19.79
CA SER A 140 -38.52 34.01 21.24
C SER A 140 -39.99 33.88 21.67
N ILE A 141 -40.35 32.72 22.22
CA ILE A 141 -41.47 32.58 23.14
C ILE A 141 -40.87 32.15 24.48
N PRO A 142 -40.93 32.98 25.54
CA PRO A 142 -40.43 32.58 26.84
C PRO A 142 -41.44 31.62 27.48
N GLU A 143 -41.10 30.34 27.53
CA GLU A 143 -41.82 29.33 28.32
C GLU A 143 -41.00 29.03 29.60
N PRO A 144 -41.65 28.93 30.77
CA PRO A 144 -41.02 29.24 32.05
C PRO A 144 -40.08 28.13 32.52
N GLU A 145 -38.96 28.58 33.08
CA GLU A 145 -37.90 27.84 33.74
C GLU A 145 -38.44 26.95 34.88
N PRO A 146 -38.29 25.61 34.79
CA PRO A 146 -38.36 24.75 35.96
C PRO A 146 -36.96 24.62 36.58
N GLU A 147 -36.93 24.94 37.87
CA GLU A 147 -35.88 24.88 38.88
C GLU A 147 -34.89 23.69 38.77
N PRO A 148 -33.59 23.88 39.08
CA PRO A 148 -32.57 22.83 38.99
C PRO A 148 -32.70 21.80 40.12
N GLU A 149 -32.90 20.53 39.77
CA GLU A 149 -32.73 19.43 40.73
C GLU A 149 -31.24 19.14 41.01
N PRO A 150 -30.84 18.89 42.27
CA PRO A 150 -29.43 18.80 42.66
C PRO A 150 -28.73 17.51 42.19
N ILE A 151 -27.47 17.69 41.77
CA ILE A 151 -26.50 16.64 41.43
C ILE A 151 -26.23 15.76 42.67
N ALA A 152 -26.44 14.45 42.56
CA ALA A 152 -26.02 13.48 43.58
C ALA A 152 -24.52 13.11 43.41
N PRO A 153 -23.80 12.77 44.51
CA PRO A 153 -22.33 12.65 44.52
C PRO A 153 -21.80 11.40 43.80
N ALA A 154 -20.57 11.50 43.29
CA ALA A 154 -19.83 10.43 42.61
C ALA A 154 -19.67 9.15 43.45
N GLU A 155 -19.99 7.99 42.87
CA GLU A 155 -19.55 6.69 43.37
C GLU A 155 -18.17 6.32 42.77
N PRO A 156 -17.20 5.88 43.58
CA PRO A 156 -15.89 5.48 43.10
C PRO A 156 -15.95 4.07 42.49
N VAL A 157 -15.79 3.99 41.17
CA VAL A 157 -15.70 2.69 40.47
C VAL A 157 -14.28 2.12 40.64
N PRO A 158 -14.12 0.81 40.93
CA PRO A 158 -12.83 0.19 41.26
C PRO A 158 -11.79 0.33 40.13
N ALA A 159 -10.53 0.55 40.51
CA ALA A 159 -9.41 0.53 39.59
C ALA A 159 -9.33 -0.83 38.86
N LEU A 160 -9.51 -0.79 37.53
CA LEU A 160 -9.25 -1.92 36.65
C LEU A 160 -7.74 -2.26 36.67
N PRO A 161 -7.36 -3.55 36.64
CA PRO A 161 -5.97 -3.98 36.70
C PRO A 161 -5.14 -3.44 35.54
N GLU A 162 -3.88 -3.09 35.81
CA GLU A 162 -2.90 -2.58 34.83
C GLU A 162 -2.86 -3.45 33.58
N ALA A 163 -3.08 -2.82 32.42
CA ALA A 163 -2.88 -3.48 31.13
C ALA A 163 -1.40 -3.87 30.97
N PRO A 164 -1.10 -5.05 30.38
CA PRO A 164 0.28 -5.45 30.13
C PRO A 164 1.00 -4.41 29.25
N ALA A 165 2.22 -4.03 29.63
CA ALA A 165 3.03 -3.10 28.86
C ALA A 165 3.11 -3.55 27.38
N PRO A 166 2.92 -2.64 26.41
CA PRO A 166 2.89 -3.00 25.00
C PRO A 166 4.24 -3.61 24.60
N ALA A 167 4.21 -4.82 24.05
CA ALA A 167 5.39 -5.47 23.51
C ALA A 167 5.91 -4.65 22.32
N VAL A 168 6.99 -3.90 22.54
CA VAL A 168 7.61 -3.05 21.52
C VAL A 168 8.27 -3.93 20.46
N PRO A 169 7.88 -3.85 19.18
CA PRO A 169 8.56 -4.59 18.11
C PRO A 169 10.04 -4.19 17.98
N PRO A 170 10.99 -5.14 17.88
CA PRO A 170 12.42 -4.83 17.84
C PRO A 170 12.81 -3.95 16.65
N ALA A 171 12.13 -4.09 15.50
CA ALA A 171 12.36 -3.24 14.33
C ALA A 171 12.03 -1.75 14.59
N LEU A 172 11.05 -1.46 15.46
CA LEU A 172 10.74 -0.07 15.85
C LEU A 172 11.81 0.51 16.78
N VAL A 173 12.41 -0.33 17.64
CA VAL A 173 13.53 0.09 18.52
C VAL A 173 14.76 0.42 17.68
N ASP A 174 15.09 -0.39 16.68
CA ASP A 174 16.24 -0.12 15.81
C ASP A 174 16.05 1.16 14.98
N HIS A 175 14.84 1.39 14.46
CA HIS A 175 14.52 2.62 13.77
C HIS A 175 14.57 3.84 14.71
N ALA A 176 14.04 3.70 15.93
CA ALA A 176 14.10 4.75 16.94
C ALA A 176 15.55 5.07 17.37
N ARG A 177 16.44 4.07 17.45
CA ARG A 177 17.87 4.27 17.74
C ARG A 177 18.55 5.10 16.65
N LYS A 178 18.20 4.88 15.38
CA LYS A 178 18.67 5.71 14.27
C LYS A 178 18.19 7.15 14.40
N VAL A 179 16.90 7.36 14.67
CA VAL A 179 16.32 8.69 14.86
C VAL A 179 16.93 9.42 16.06
N ALA A 180 17.19 8.71 17.16
CA ALA A 180 17.85 9.24 18.34
C ALA A 180 19.30 9.68 18.06
N THR A 181 20.05 8.88 17.31
CA THR A 181 21.43 9.21 16.89
C THR A 181 21.45 10.45 16.01
N ASP A 182 20.53 10.54 15.04
CA ASP A 182 20.38 11.71 14.17
C ASP A 182 19.91 12.97 14.91
N HIS A 183 19.16 12.81 16.00
CA HIS A 183 18.75 13.92 16.85
C HIS A 183 19.94 14.44 17.65
N ARG A 184 20.66 13.56 18.36
CA ARG A 184 21.84 13.93 19.15
C ARG A 184 22.93 14.57 18.29
N ALA A 185 23.15 14.07 17.06
CA ALA A 185 24.11 14.66 16.12
C ALA A 185 23.74 16.10 15.70
N ARG A 186 22.46 16.46 15.72
CA ARG A 186 21.97 17.79 15.30
C ARG A 186 21.77 18.77 16.44
N THR A 187 21.29 18.31 17.59
CA THR A 187 20.91 19.17 18.71
C THR A 187 21.87 19.07 19.88
N GLY A 188 22.75 18.07 19.90
CA GLY A 188 23.64 17.77 21.03
C GLY A 188 22.92 17.18 22.26
N THR A 189 21.60 16.95 22.17
CA THR A 189 20.77 16.47 23.28
C THR A 189 20.10 15.13 22.95
N ASP A 190 19.79 14.38 24.00
CA ASP A 190 19.02 13.15 23.90
C ASP A 190 17.59 13.43 23.44
N ILE A 191 17.01 12.49 22.70
CA ILE A 191 15.65 12.65 22.16
C ILE A 191 14.62 12.42 23.26
N ASP A 192 13.71 13.37 23.45
CA ASP A 192 12.60 13.22 24.38
C ASP A 192 11.42 12.44 23.77
N THR A 193 10.52 11.96 24.62
CA THR A 193 9.35 11.17 24.24
C THR A 193 8.43 11.90 23.25
N ALA A 194 8.20 13.20 23.44
CA ALA A 194 7.31 13.98 22.57
C ALA A 194 7.91 14.16 21.17
N THR A 195 9.22 14.39 21.10
CA THR A 195 9.97 14.50 19.85
C THR A 195 10.04 13.17 19.10
N LEU A 196 10.24 12.05 19.81
CA LEU A 196 10.23 10.72 19.22
C LEU A 196 8.84 10.36 18.67
N ARG A 197 7.78 10.66 19.44
CA ARG A 197 6.38 10.48 19.05
C ARG A 197 6.05 11.24 17.76
N ALA A 198 6.42 12.53 17.70
CA ALA A 198 6.18 13.37 16.54
C ALA A 198 6.90 12.87 15.28
N ARG A 199 8.09 12.26 15.42
CA ARG A 199 8.88 11.77 14.29
C ARG A 199 8.50 10.38 13.79
N LEU A 200 8.09 9.49 14.70
CA LEU A 200 7.73 8.11 14.35
C LEU A 200 6.23 7.94 14.11
N GLY A 201 5.39 8.91 14.48
CA GLY A 201 3.93 8.83 14.32
C GLY A 201 3.30 7.74 15.20
N ILE A 202 3.92 7.43 16.34
CA ILE A 202 3.50 6.35 17.25
C ILE A 202 2.71 6.90 18.45
N PRO A 203 1.93 6.07 19.17
CA PRO A 203 1.26 6.46 20.42
C PRO A 203 2.26 6.87 21.52
N GLU A 204 1.82 7.71 22.46
CA GLU A 204 2.67 8.25 23.53
C GLU A 204 3.22 7.15 24.46
N ASP A 205 2.39 6.18 24.83
CA ASP A 205 2.80 5.04 25.67
C ASP A 205 3.91 4.22 25.00
N LEU A 206 3.84 4.05 23.67
CA LEU A 206 4.84 3.32 22.90
C LEU A 206 6.14 4.12 22.74
N ALA A 207 6.03 5.43 22.53
CA ALA A 207 7.21 6.31 22.50
C ALA A 207 7.93 6.33 23.85
N GLY A 208 7.17 6.37 24.96
CA GLY A 208 7.72 6.33 26.32
C GLY A 208 8.47 5.03 26.59
N ALA A 209 7.87 3.89 26.21
CA ALA A 209 8.53 2.58 26.32
C ALA A 209 9.82 2.49 25.50
N ILE A 210 9.86 3.12 24.32
CA ILE A 210 11.06 3.13 23.47
C ILE A 210 12.13 4.07 24.04
N VAL A 211 11.79 5.28 24.48
CA VAL A 211 12.75 6.20 25.10
C VAL A 211 13.39 5.58 26.35
N ALA A 212 12.60 4.87 27.17
CA ALA A 212 13.12 4.13 28.32
C ALA A 212 14.11 3.01 27.94
N GLN A 213 14.02 2.45 26.73
CA GLN A 213 14.99 1.46 26.21
C GLN A 213 16.22 2.08 25.54
N LEU A 214 16.20 3.39 25.26
CA LEU A 214 17.28 4.11 24.58
C LEU A 214 18.18 4.93 25.53
N ALA A 215 17.73 5.15 26.77
CA ALA A 215 18.51 5.75 27.86
C ALA A 215 19.66 4.81 28.29
#